data_AF-A0A927S638-F1
#
_entry.id   AF-A0A927S638-F1
#
_cell.length_a   1.000
_cell.length_b   1.000
_cell.length_c   1.000
_cell.angle_alpha   90.00
_cell.angle_beta   90.00
_cell.angle_gamma   90.00
#
_symmetry.space_group_name_H-M   'P 1'
#
loop_
_entity.id
_entity.type
_entity.pdbx_description
1 polymer ?
#
loop_
_entity_poly.entity_id
_entity_poly.type
_entity_poly.pdbx_seq_one_letter_code
_entity_poly.pdbx_strand_id
1 'polypeptide(L)'
;MASTTTNLGLILPAASEAADIGVLNANFSAIDEKCDPGLFAPSGYGLGGPGKAKTDAEIDELLASWPDGATGFVRIRVTEIHDLYGQAIITKFSADHAVIRAKFLNGIHAERVKLYGTWQPWEYVNPPMQLDVEYRTTERWKGQPVYVKLVDCKGMPASGVKNVSIGTTAEHVMDFKVRLASGSHALHVIPWTDTSFAVKMRVVLLSDGNLQFNANADMSAYTATAFVKYIKA
;
A
#
# COMPACT_ATOMS: atom_id res chain seq x y z
N MET A 1 -47.74 -36.01 -23.64
CA MET A 1 -46.62 -35.84 -24.59
C MET A 1 -45.35 -35.71 -23.77
N ALA A 2 -44.25 -36.36 -24.15
CA ALA A 2 -43.08 -36.50 -23.27
C ALA A 2 -42.26 -35.21 -23.20
N SER A 3 -42.01 -34.70 -21.99
CA SER A 3 -41.02 -33.65 -21.78
C SER A 3 -39.63 -34.22 -22.06
N THR A 4 -38.75 -33.40 -22.62
CA THR A 4 -37.37 -33.78 -22.92
C THR A 4 -36.43 -33.04 -21.99
N THR A 5 -35.39 -33.73 -21.52
CA THR A 5 -34.33 -33.14 -20.73
C THR A 5 -33.21 -32.66 -21.62
N THR A 6 -32.69 -31.46 -21.34
CA THR A 6 -31.49 -30.94 -22.00
C THR A 6 -30.21 -31.56 -21.40
N ASN A 7 -29.04 -31.26 -21.99
CA ASN A 7 -27.74 -31.59 -21.38
C ASN A 7 -27.55 -30.94 -20.00
N LEU A 8 -28.29 -29.86 -19.74
CA LEU A 8 -28.37 -29.19 -18.44
C LEU A 8 -29.42 -29.81 -17.51
N GLY A 9 -30.10 -30.91 -17.88
CA GLY A 9 -31.08 -31.59 -17.05
C GLY A 9 -32.40 -30.82 -16.88
N LEU A 10 -32.55 -29.71 -17.61
CA LEU A 10 -33.75 -28.87 -17.56
C LEU A 10 -34.90 -29.58 -18.27
N ILE A 11 -36.07 -29.56 -17.64
CA ILE A 11 -37.34 -30.06 -18.17
C ILE A 11 -38.00 -28.89 -18.91
N LEU A 12 -38.04 -28.95 -20.23
CA LEU A 12 -38.69 -27.91 -21.03
C LEU A 12 -40.17 -28.27 -21.27
N PRO A 13 -41.11 -27.32 -21.10
CA PRO A 13 -42.51 -27.56 -21.44
C PRO A 13 -42.66 -27.73 -22.95
N ALA A 14 -43.69 -28.48 -23.38
CA ALA A 14 -44.04 -28.54 -24.80
C ALA A 14 -44.48 -27.15 -25.28
N ALA A 15 -44.31 -26.85 -26.57
CA ALA A 15 -44.53 -25.52 -27.16
C ALA A 15 -45.95 -24.94 -26.97
N SER A 16 -46.90 -25.72 -26.46
CA SER A 16 -48.30 -25.36 -26.23
C SER A 16 -48.76 -25.43 -24.76
N GLU A 17 -47.85 -25.60 -23.79
CA GLU A 17 -48.19 -25.71 -22.37
C GLU A 17 -47.66 -24.51 -21.56
N ALA A 18 -48.46 -24.01 -20.62
CA ALA A 18 -47.99 -23.05 -19.64
C ALA A 18 -46.96 -23.73 -18.72
N ALA A 19 -45.87 -23.03 -18.40
CA ALA A 19 -44.85 -23.57 -17.51
C ALA A 19 -45.43 -23.80 -16.11
N ASP A 20 -45.47 -25.07 -15.69
CA ASP A 20 -45.87 -25.46 -14.34
C ASP A 20 -44.88 -24.91 -13.30
N ILE A 21 -45.39 -24.38 -12.19
CA ILE A 21 -44.55 -23.75 -11.16
C ILE A 21 -43.61 -24.77 -10.49
N GLY A 22 -44.01 -26.04 -10.39
CA GLY A 22 -43.16 -27.12 -9.90
C GLY A 22 -42.02 -27.43 -10.87
N VAL A 23 -42.29 -27.41 -12.18
CA VAL A 23 -41.26 -27.58 -13.22
C VAL A 23 -40.28 -26.41 -13.24
N LEU A 24 -40.78 -25.17 -13.09
CA LEU A 24 -39.94 -23.97 -12.94
C LEU A 24 -39.02 -24.11 -11.72
N ASN A 25 -39.56 -24.48 -10.55
CA ASN A 25 -38.77 -24.67 -9.34
C ASN A 25 -37.72 -25.77 -9.48
N ALA A 26 -38.07 -26.91 -10.11
CA ALA A 26 -37.13 -28.00 -10.36
C ALA A 26 -36.00 -27.57 -11.31
N ASN A 27 -36.31 -26.80 -12.35
CA ASN A 27 -35.30 -26.24 -13.24
C ASN A 27 -34.40 -25.22 -12.55
N PHE A 28 -34.95 -24.37 -11.67
CA PHE A 28 -34.13 -23.45 -10.86
C PHE A 28 -33.18 -24.22 -9.93
N SER A 29 -33.64 -25.29 -9.27
CA SER A 29 -32.77 -26.16 -8.46
C SER A 29 -31.69 -26.85 -9.31
N ALA A 30 -32.03 -27.35 -10.49
CA ALA A 30 -31.06 -27.97 -11.40
C ALA A 30 -30.04 -26.96 -11.97
N ILE A 31 -30.46 -25.71 -12.17
CA ILE A 31 -29.55 -24.61 -12.52
C ILE A 31 -28.65 -24.29 -11.33
N ASP A 32 -29.16 -24.20 -10.11
CA ASP A 32 -28.34 -23.94 -8.91
C ASP A 32 -27.31 -25.05 -8.66
N GLU A 33 -27.66 -26.32 -8.90
CA GLU A 33 -26.74 -27.46 -8.80
C GLU A 33 -25.67 -27.49 -9.90
N LYS A 34 -25.96 -26.91 -11.08
CA LYS A 34 -25.06 -26.89 -12.25
C LYS A 34 -24.32 -25.57 -12.46
N CYS A 35 -24.83 -24.47 -11.91
CA CYS A 35 -24.05 -23.28 -11.68
C CYS A 35 -22.87 -23.72 -10.83
N ASP A 36 -21.66 -23.53 -11.37
CA ASP A 36 -20.44 -23.95 -10.70
C ASP A 36 -20.49 -23.46 -9.25
N PRO A 37 -20.54 -24.35 -8.24
CA PRO A 37 -20.46 -23.93 -6.86
C PRO A 37 -19.13 -23.22 -6.57
N GLY A 38 -18.16 -23.20 -7.50
CA GLY A 38 -16.98 -22.34 -7.52
C GLY A 38 -17.23 -20.86 -7.84
N LEU A 39 -18.43 -20.45 -8.29
CA LEU A 39 -18.84 -19.04 -8.31
C LEU A 39 -19.28 -18.55 -6.93
N PHE A 40 -19.66 -19.45 -6.03
CA PHE A 40 -19.58 -19.20 -4.59
C PHE A 40 -18.13 -19.49 -4.19
N ALA A 41 -17.43 -18.54 -3.60
CA ALA A 41 -16.04 -18.78 -3.22
C ALA A 41 -15.95 -20.05 -2.34
N PRO A 42 -15.32 -21.15 -2.80
CA PRO A 42 -15.39 -22.43 -2.11
C PRO A 42 -14.74 -22.34 -0.72
N SER A 43 -15.09 -23.21 0.23
CA SER A 43 -14.27 -23.43 1.45
C SER A 43 -13.94 -22.22 2.34
N GLY A 44 -14.75 -21.16 2.37
CA GLY A 44 -14.47 -19.97 3.20
C GLY A 44 -13.54 -18.94 2.55
N TYR A 45 -13.32 -19.03 1.23
CA TYR A 45 -12.65 -17.99 0.44
C TYR A 45 -13.54 -16.78 0.12
N GLY A 46 -14.80 -16.78 0.59
CA GLY A 46 -15.68 -15.61 0.56
C GLY A 46 -15.24 -14.55 1.57
N LEU A 47 -15.82 -13.34 1.47
CA LEU A 47 -15.56 -12.12 2.27
C LEU A 47 -15.77 -12.30 3.79
N GLY A 48 -15.12 -13.29 4.42
CA GLY A 48 -15.36 -13.81 5.75
C GLY A 48 -15.49 -12.71 6.80
N GLY A 49 -16.14 -13.05 7.93
CA GLY A 49 -16.36 -12.16 9.07
C GLY A 49 -15.14 -11.28 9.43
N PRO A 50 -15.34 -10.19 10.20
CA PRO A 50 -14.43 -9.05 10.31
C PRO A 50 -12.94 -9.44 10.22
N GLY A 51 -12.21 -8.76 9.33
CA GLY A 51 -10.83 -9.13 8.95
C GLY A 51 -9.95 -9.40 10.17
N LYS A 52 -9.55 -10.67 10.35
CA LYS A 52 -8.58 -11.06 11.37
C LYS A 52 -7.18 -10.62 10.93
N ALA A 53 -6.33 -10.27 11.91
CA ALA A 53 -4.88 -10.22 11.64
C ALA A 53 -4.48 -11.57 11.07
N LYS A 54 -3.73 -11.57 9.97
CA LYS A 54 -3.14 -12.79 9.45
C LYS A 54 -1.64 -12.69 9.67
N THR A 55 -1.14 -13.54 10.54
CA THR A 55 0.29 -13.83 10.68
C THR A 55 0.82 -14.46 9.40
N ASP A 56 2.13 -14.47 9.22
CA ASP A 56 2.79 -15.14 8.10
C ASP A 56 2.38 -16.63 8.01
N ALA A 57 2.27 -17.30 9.16
CA ALA A 57 1.82 -18.68 9.23
C ALA A 57 0.38 -18.85 8.74
N GLU A 58 -0.55 -17.98 9.13
CA GLU A 58 -1.95 -18.04 8.68
C GLU A 58 -2.10 -17.74 7.17
N ILE A 59 -1.20 -16.94 6.59
CA ILE A 59 -1.15 -16.72 5.14
C ILE A 59 -0.56 -17.96 4.45
N ASP A 60 0.48 -18.56 5.01
CA ASP A 60 1.08 -19.77 4.45
C ASP A 60 0.11 -20.96 4.47
N GLU A 61 -0.64 -21.14 5.56
CA GLU A 61 -1.74 -22.13 5.64
C GLU A 61 -2.80 -21.88 4.57
N LEU A 62 -3.18 -20.61 4.36
CA LEU A 62 -4.12 -20.24 3.29
C LEU A 62 -3.57 -20.57 1.90
N LEU A 63 -2.29 -20.32 1.66
CA LEU A 63 -1.66 -20.55 0.35
C LEU A 63 -1.37 -22.03 0.09
N ALA A 64 -1.22 -22.84 1.13
CA ALA A 64 -1.02 -24.28 1.01
C ALA A 64 -2.23 -24.98 0.36
N SER A 65 -3.44 -24.45 0.54
CA SER A 65 -4.65 -25.01 -0.09
C SER A 65 -4.89 -24.50 -1.52
N TRP A 66 -4.15 -23.49 -1.98
CA TRP A 66 -4.31 -22.91 -3.31
C TRP A 66 -3.41 -23.63 -4.32
N PRO A 67 -3.87 -23.91 -5.55
CA PRO A 67 -2.98 -24.36 -6.61
C PRO A 67 -1.97 -23.27 -6.99
N ASP A 68 -0.82 -23.66 -7.51
CA ASP A 68 0.16 -22.71 -8.02
C ASP A 68 -0.41 -21.91 -9.20
N GLY A 69 -0.14 -20.61 -9.25
CA GLY A 69 -0.74 -19.67 -10.20
C GLY A 69 -2.08 -19.07 -9.74
N ALA A 70 -2.66 -19.55 -8.64
CA ALA A 70 -3.91 -19.01 -8.12
C ALA A 70 -3.79 -17.55 -7.66
N THR A 71 -4.86 -16.78 -7.85
CA THR A 71 -5.02 -15.43 -7.30
C THR A 71 -6.34 -15.35 -6.56
N GLY A 72 -6.34 -14.73 -5.37
CA GLY A 72 -7.55 -14.58 -4.56
C GLY A 72 -7.60 -13.27 -3.79
N PHE A 73 -8.81 -12.94 -3.34
CA PHE A 73 -9.11 -11.74 -2.58
C PHE A 73 -9.30 -12.10 -1.11
N VAL A 74 -8.63 -11.36 -0.22
CA VAL A 74 -8.70 -11.61 1.22
C VAL A 74 -8.92 -10.31 2.00
N ARG A 75 -9.62 -10.40 3.13
CA ARG A 75 -9.53 -9.36 4.17
C ARG A 75 -8.26 -9.59 4.97
N ILE A 76 -7.53 -8.53 5.25
CA ILE A 76 -6.26 -8.59 5.99
C ILE A 76 -6.22 -7.50 7.05
N ARG A 77 -5.61 -7.82 8.19
CA ARG A 77 -5.14 -6.82 9.15
C ARG A 77 -3.63 -6.98 9.32
N VAL A 78 -2.89 -5.88 9.23
CA VAL A 78 -1.44 -5.87 9.36
C VAL A 78 -1.03 -5.04 10.56
N THR A 79 -0.49 -5.71 11.58
CA THR A 79 -0.09 -5.10 12.86
C THR A 79 1.29 -4.44 12.77
N GLU A 80 2.19 -4.96 11.94
CA GLU A 80 3.58 -4.52 11.79
C GLU A 80 3.73 -3.09 11.24
N ILE A 81 2.73 -2.59 10.52
CA ILE A 81 2.79 -1.34 9.74
C ILE A 81 1.65 -0.37 10.09
N HIS A 82 1.23 -0.32 11.37
CA HIS A 82 0.20 0.58 11.95
C HIS A 82 -1.18 -0.04 12.27
N ASP A 83 -1.26 -1.34 12.58
CA ASP A 83 -2.51 -2.01 12.94
C ASP A 83 -3.67 -1.74 11.96
N LEU A 84 -3.37 -1.92 10.67
CA LEU A 84 -4.23 -1.49 9.57
C LEU A 84 -5.20 -2.59 9.15
N TYR A 85 -6.46 -2.23 8.91
CA TYR A 85 -7.48 -3.13 8.37
C TYR A 85 -7.75 -2.81 6.90
N GLY A 86 -7.86 -3.84 6.08
CA GLY A 86 -8.06 -3.66 4.65
C GLY A 86 -8.40 -4.94 3.90
N GLN A 87 -8.18 -4.85 2.60
CA GLN A 87 -8.30 -5.95 1.66
C GLN A 87 -6.99 -6.13 0.93
N ALA A 88 -6.70 -7.35 0.52
CA ALA A 88 -5.56 -7.66 -0.31
C ALA A 88 -5.92 -8.60 -1.45
N ILE A 89 -5.17 -8.47 -2.54
CA ILE A 89 -5.08 -9.47 -3.59
C ILE A 89 -3.78 -10.23 -3.34
N ILE A 90 -3.89 -11.55 -3.29
CA ILE A 90 -2.73 -12.43 -3.17
C ILE A 90 -2.61 -13.25 -4.44
N THR A 91 -1.41 -13.31 -5.01
CA THR A 91 -1.07 -14.19 -6.12
C THR A 91 -0.01 -15.18 -5.65
N LYS A 92 -0.33 -16.48 -5.73
CA LYS A 92 0.60 -17.57 -5.45
C LYS A 92 1.31 -17.98 -6.73
N PHE A 93 2.63 -17.99 -6.73
CA PHE A 93 3.41 -18.55 -7.84
C PHE A 93 3.89 -19.97 -7.51
N SER A 94 4.27 -20.22 -6.26
CA SER A 94 4.64 -21.53 -5.72
C SER A 94 4.47 -21.53 -4.19
N ALA A 95 4.83 -22.63 -3.52
CA ALA A 95 4.92 -22.66 -2.05
C ALA A 95 5.89 -21.60 -1.48
N ASP A 96 6.90 -21.22 -2.26
CA ASP A 96 7.99 -20.33 -1.83
C ASP A 96 7.88 -18.91 -2.37
N HIS A 97 6.96 -18.66 -3.31
CA HIS A 97 6.84 -17.39 -4.01
C HIS A 97 5.40 -16.92 -4.07
N ALA A 98 5.15 -15.73 -3.51
CA ALA A 98 3.84 -15.10 -3.51
C ALA A 98 3.96 -13.57 -3.50
N VAL A 99 2.94 -12.87 -3.99
CA VAL A 99 2.84 -11.41 -3.94
C VAL A 99 1.54 -11.05 -3.23
N ILE A 100 1.61 -10.11 -2.30
CA ILE A 100 0.45 -9.51 -1.63
C ILE A 100 0.42 -8.03 -1.96
N ARG A 101 -0.72 -7.55 -2.46
CA ARG A 101 -1.01 -6.12 -2.62
C ARG A 101 -2.20 -5.74 -1.77
N ALA A 102 -1.99 -4.90 -0.76
CA ALA A 102 -3.00 -4.53 0.21
C ALA A 102 -3.41 -3.06 0.08
N LYS A 103 -4.72 -2.82 0.22
CA LYS A 103 -5.32 -1.50 0.38
C LYS A 103 -6.07 -1.44 1.70
N PHE A 104 -5.72 -0.46 2.53
CA PHE A 104 -6.27 -0.28 3.86
C PHE A 104 -7.36 0.80 3.88
N LEU A 105 -8.24 0.75 4.88
CA LEU A 105 -9.40 1.64 5.03
C LEU A 105 -9.02 3.13 5.12
N ASN A 106 -7.84 3.44 5.65
CA ASN A 106 -7.32 4.80 5.76
C ASN A 106 -6.63 5.30 4.48
N GLY A 107 -6.76 4.58 3.36
CA GLY A 107 -6.20 4.98 2.07
C GLY A 107 -4.73 4.60 1.87
N ILE A 108 -4.08 3.95 2.85
CA ILE A 108 -2.72 3.42 2.70
C ILE A 108 -2.73 2.19 1.80
N HIS A 109 -1.75 2.09 0.92
CA HIS A 109 -1.44 0.95 0.08
C HIS A 109 -0.02 0.47 0.39
N ALA A 110 0.12 -0.84 0.59
CA ALA A 110 1.40 -1.48 0.79
C ALA A 110 1.43 -2.84 0.11
N GLU A 111 2.62 -3.28 -0.24
CA GLU A 111 2.87 -4.55 -0.90
C GLU A 111 3.95 -5.31 -0.13
N ARG A 112 3.90 -6.64 -0.21
CA ARG A 112 5.02 -7.48 0.21
C ARG A 112 5.08 -8.74 -0.63
N VAL A 113 6.23 -9.39 -0.61
CA VAL A 113 6.47 -10.61 -1.37
C VAL A 113 7.01 -11.71 -0.46
N LYS A 114 6.71 -12.95 -0.82
CA LYS A 114 7.44 -14.13 -0.34
C LYS A 114 8.45 -14.51 -1.41
N LEU A 115 9.72 -14.62 -1.04
CA LEU A 115 10.79 -15.07 -1.93
C LEU A 115 11.54 -16.18 -1.23
N TYR A 116 11.75 -17.30 -1.92
CA TYR A 116 12.48 -18.46 -1.38
C TYR A 116 11.98 -18.89 0.01
N GLY A 117 10.66 -18.94 0.19
CA GLY A 117 10.05 -19.37 1.44
C GLY A 117 9.99 -18.30 2.54
N THR A 118 10.57 -17.10 2.32
CA THR A 118 10.68 -16.05 3.34
C THR A 118 9.86 -14.81 2.96
N TRP A 119 8.99 -14.38 3.86
CA TRP A 119 8.27 -13.11 3.73
C TRP A 119 9.23 -11.92 3.86
N GLN A 120 9.22 -11.06 2.85
CA GLN A 120 9.97 -9.82 2.87
C GLN A 120 9.21 -8.75 3.65
N PRO A 121 9.91 -7.73 4.19
CA PRO A 121 9.27 -6.61 4.86
C PRO A 121 8.23 -5.94 3.98
N TRP A 122 7.19 -5.37 4.59
CA TRP A 122 6.22 -4.55 3.89
C TRP A 122 6.85 -3.30 3.28
N GLU A 123 6.38 -2.96 2.08
CA GLU A 123 6.85 -1.81 1.31
C GLU A 123 5.65 -0.94 0.93
N TYR A 124 5.74 0.36 1.24
CA TYR A 124 4.66 1.31 1.00
C TYR A 124 4.69 1.80 -0.44
N VAL A 125 3.51 1.82 -1.06
CA VAL A 125 3.28 2.46 -2.38
C VAL A 125 2.92 3.92 -2.18
N ASN A 126 2.07 4.22 -1.20
CA ASN A 126 1.76 5.59 -0.76
C ASN A 126 1.88 5.68 0.77
N PRO A 127 3.09 5.99 1.28
CA PRO A 127 3.28 6.12 2.72
C PRO A 127 2.43 7.27 3.28
N PRO A 128 1.88 7.14 4.51
CA PRO A 128 1.05 8.18 5.13
C PRO A 128 1.86 9.42 5.59
N MET A 129 3.18 9.35 5.58
CA MET A 129 4.10 10.45 5.88
C MET A 129 3.85 11.09 7.26
N GLN A 130 3.81 10.30 8.34
CA GLN A 130 3.85 10.86 9.69
C GLN A 130 5.24 11.45 9.99
N LEU A 131 5.29 12.47 10.85
CA LEU A 131 6.55 13.10 11.26
C LEU A 131 7.47 12.09 11.94
N ASP A 132 8.73 12.10 11.54
CA ASP A 132 9.83 11.29 12.05
C ASP A 132 9.64 9.76 11.95
N VAL A 133 8.56 9.31 11.30
CA VAL A 133 8.35 7.91 10.95
C VAL A 133 9.01 7.61 9.62
N GLU A 134 9.71 6.48 9.58
CA GLU A 134 10.41 6.00 8.40
C GLU A 134 9.57 4.95 7.67
N TYR A 135 9.50 5.07 6.35
CA TYR A 135 8.76 4.16 5.49
C TYR A 135 9.67 3.55 4.44
N ARG A 136 9.76 2.22 4.42
CA ARG A 136 10.36 1.47 3.30
C ARG A 136 9.40 1.51 2.11
N THR A 137 9.88 1.89 0.93
CA THR A 137 9.03 2.04 -0.26
C THR A 137 9.28 0.93 -1.28
N THR A 138 8.40 0.85 -2.27
CA THR A 138 8.59 -0.03 -3.43
C THR A 138 9.64 0.49 -4.42
N GLU A 139 10.11 1.74 -4.27
CA GLU A 139 11.19 2.30 -5.08
C GLU A 139 12.55 1.64 -4.75
N ARG A 140 13.38 1.43 -5.77
CA ARG A 140 14.72 0.83 -5.63
C ARG A 140 15.78 1.71 -6.26
N TRP A 141 16.94 1.78 -5.62
CA TRP A 141 18.16 2.37 -6.21
C TRP A 141 19.29 1.35 -6.16
N LYS A 142 19.83 1.00 -7.34
CA LYS A 142 20.84 -0.07 -7.47
C LYS A 142 20.43 -1.39 -6.79
N GLY A 143 19.13 -1.70 -6.79
CA GLY A 143 18.56 -2.90 -6.14
C GLY A 143 18.28 -2.75 -4.63
N GLN A 144 18.76 -1.69 -3.98
CA GLN A 144 18.48 -1.43 -2.57
C GLN A 144 17.12 -0.74 -2.36
N PRO A 145 16.39 -1.03 -1.27
CA PRO A 145 15.16 -0.32 -0.92
C PRO A 145 15.40 1.16 -0.65
N VAL A 146 14.56 2.01 -1.23
CA VAL A 146 14.50 3.44 -0.90
C VAL A 146 13.56 3.65 0.27
N TYR A 147 14.01 4.45 1.23
CA TYR A 147 13.26 4.87 2.40
C TYR A 147 12.84 6.33 2.28
N VAL A 148 11.68 6.65 2.83
CA VAL A 148 11.20 8.03 2.94
C VAL A 148 10.81 8.37 4.37
N LYS A 149 10.97 9.64 4.73
CA LYS A 149 10.46 10.20 5.99
C LYS A 149 10.17 11.69 5.87
N LEU A 150 9.29 12.19 6.73
CA LEU A 150 9.23 13.62 7.03
C LEU A 150 10.06 13.90 8.27
N VAL A 151 10.93 14.90 8.21
CA VAL A 151 11.74 15.38 9.33
C VAL A 151 11.19 16.73 9.77
N ASP A 152 10.84 16.85 11.05
CA ASP A 152 10.51 18.14 11.64
C ASP A 152 11.80 18.95 11.88
N CYS A 153 12.00 19.99 11.06
CA CYS A 153 13.18 20.85 11.13
C CYS A 153 13.02 22.00 12.13
N LYS A 154 11.88 22.10 12.83
CA LYS A 154 11.55 23.13 13.83
C LYS A 154 11.66 24.56 13.27
N GLY A 155 11.68 25.56 14.15
CA GLY A 155 11.83 26.97 13.79
C GLY A 155 13.18 27.30 13.13
N MET A 156 13.17 28.16 12.12
CA MET A 156 14.36 28.58 11.38
C MET A 156 15.15 29.66 12.13
N PRO A 157 16.47 29.81 11.86
CA PRO A 157 17.29 30.82 12.53
C PRO A 157 16.95 32.25 12.06
N ALA A 158 17.17 33.25 12.91
CA ALA A 158 17.05 34.65 12.52
C ALA A 158 18.17 35.11 11.54
N SER A 159 19.26 34.37 11.44
CA SER A 159 20.27 34.48 10.38
C SER A 159 21.34 33.42 10.61
N GLY A 160 22.19 33.18 9.62
CA GLY A 160 23.30 32.24 9.74
C GLY A 160 22.90 30.79 9.48
N VAL A 161 23.56 29.87 10.16
CA VAL A 161 23.54 28.44 9.83
C VAL A 161 22.73 27.64 10.86
N LYS A 162 21.89 26.73 10.39
CA LYS A 162 21.27 25.68 11.20
C LYS A 162 21.45 24.33 10.53
N ASN A 163 21.99 23.36 11.26
CA ASN A 163 22.04 21.97 10.83
C ASN A 163 20.87 21.19 11.42
N VAL A 164 20.24 20.36 10.60
CA VAL A 164 19.18 19.43 11.03
C VAL A 164 19.63 18.02 10.67
N SER A 165 19.70 17.17 11.67
CA SER A 165 19.97 15.76 11.43
C SER A 165 18.73 15.06 10.90
N ILE A 166 18.94 14.25 9.86
CA ILE A 166 17.88 13.40 9.30
C ILE A 166 17.70 12.14 10.17
N GLY A 167 18.59 11.91 11.15
CA GLY A 167 18.47 10.83 12.14
C GLY A 167 18.78 9.45 11.57
N THR A 168 19.57 9.39 10.53
CA THR A 168 19.83 8.17 9.77
C THR A 168 21.32 8.00 9.60
N THR A 169 21.83 6.78 9.79
CA THR A 169 23.01 6.31 9.05
C THR A 169 22.64 6.15 7.57
N ALA A 170 22.07 7.20 6.97
CA ALA A 170 21.73 7.21 5.55
C ALA A 170 23.06 7.20 4.85
N GLU A 171 23.36 6.08 4.20
CA GLU A 171 24.57 5.98 3.40
C GLU A 171 24.52 7.05 2.31
N HIS A 172 23.33 7.28 1.72
CA HIS A 172 23.14 8.31 0.69
C HIS A 172 21.71 8.87 0.66
N VAL A 173 21.56 10.17 0.95
CA VAL A 173 20.34 10.92 0.62
C VAL A 173 20.28 11.11 -0.90
N MET A 174 19.16 10.71 -1.50
CA MET A 174 18.95 10.73 -2.94
C MET A 174 18.21 11.98 -3.41
N ASP A 175 17.19 12.38 -2.64
CA ASP A 175 16.37 13.54 -2.91
C ASP A 175 15.85 14.10 -1.60
N PHE A 176 15.64 15.40 -1.55
CA PHE A 176 14.95 16.03 -0.43
C PHE A 176 14.17 17.26 -0.90
N LYS A 177 13.04 17.50 -0.23
CA LYS A 177 12.17 18.66 -0.48
C LYS A 177 11.89 19.33 0.84
N VAL A 178 12.19 20.61 0.93
CA VAL A 178 11.90 21.40 2.13
C VAL A 178 10.67 22.26 1.88
N ARG A 179 9.75 22.21 2.83
CA ARG A 179 8.65 23.15 2.96
C ARG A 179 8.96 24.10 4.11
N LEU A 180 8.79 25.39 3.85
CA LEU A 180 8.75 26.44 4.88
C LEU A 180 7.32 26.87 5.11
N ALA A 181 6.96 27.13 6.36
CA ALA A 181 5.65 27.63 6.73
C ALA A 181 5.77 28.81 7.71
N SER A 182 5.05 29.90 7.45
CA SER A 182 4.87 31.03 8.37
C SER A 182 3.43 31.52 8.28
N GLY A 183 2.61 31.34 9.32
CA GLY A 183 1.21 31.76 9.32
C GLY A 183 0.47 31.31 8.04
N SER A 184 0.05 32.27 7.22
CA SER A 184 -0.67 32.06 5.95
C SER A 184 0.19 31.68 4.74
N HIS A 185 1.51 31.62 4.87
CA HIS A 185 2.42 31.35 3.75
C HIS A 185 3.04 29.97 3.88
N ALA A 186 2.97 29.18 2.81
CA ALA A 186 3.72 27.95 2.63
C ALA A 186 4.56 28.08 1.36
N LEU A 187 5.86 27.84 1.47
CA LEU A 187 6.82 27.95 0.37
C LEU A 187 7.54 26.62 0.18
N HIS A 188 7.65 26.16 -1.07
CA HIS A 188 8.48 25.01 -1.46
C HIS A 188 9.80 25.54 -2.02
N VAL A 189 10.94 25.14 -1.46
CA VAL A 189 12.23 25.77 -1.78
C VAL A 189 13.30 24.72 -2.06
N ILE A 190 14.07 24.94 -3.16
CA ILE A 190 15.53 25.21 -3.14
C ILE A 190 15.94 26.04 -4.39
N PRO A 191 16.67 27.20 -4.28
CA PRO A 191 16.84 28.15 -3.16
C PRO A 191 15.68 29.17 -3.07
N TRP A 192 15.43 29.73 -1.88
CA TRP A 192 14.39 30.75 -1.73
C TRP A 192 14.95 32.10 -2.13
N THR A 193 14.45 32.60 -3.24
CA THR A 193 14.65 33.97 -3.65
C THR A 193 13.41 34.79 -3.30
N ASP A 194 13.61 35.97 -2.73
CA ASP A 194 12.52 36.93 -2.60
C ASP A 194 12.14 37.55 -3.96
N THR A 195 11.21 38.51 -3.96
CA THR A 195 10.80 39.24 -5.17
C THR A 195 11.93 40.04 -5.82
N SER A 196 13.01 40.31 -5.10
CA SER A 196 14.22 40.97 -5.60
C SER A 196 15.27 39.97 -6.09
N PHE A 197 14.90 38.68 -6.20
CA PHE A 197 15.80 37.57 -6.52
C PHE A 197 16.95 37.37 -5.51
N ALA A 198 16.88 37.99 -4.33
CA ALA A 198 17.90 37.83 -3.31
C ALA A 198 17.68 36.50 -2.58
N VAL A 199 18.74 35.68 -2.50
CA VAL A 199 18.68 34.40 -1.78
C VAL A 199 18.58 34.68 -0.28
N LYS A 200 17.41 34.42 0.29
CA LYS A 200 17.14 34.56 1.72
C LYS A 200 17.46 33.29 2.48
N MET A 201 17.23 32.13 1.85
CA MET A 201 17.64 30.85 2.41
C MET A 201 18.07 29.85 1.34
N ARG A 202 19.19 29.18 1.62
CA ARG A 202 19.68 28.02 0.86
C ARG A 202 19.65 26.79 1.76
N VAL A 203 19.22 25.65 1.22
CA VAL A 203 19.34 24.36 1.89
C VAL A 203 20.34 23.51 1.13
N VAL A 204 21.30 22.93 1.83
CA VAL A 204 22.37 22.10 1.27
C VAL A 204 22.39 20.76 2.00
N LEU A 205 22.56 19.67 1.27
CA LEU A 205 22.87 18.36 1.85
C LEU A 205 24.37 18.31 2.13
N LEU A 206 24.74 18.07 3.38
CA LEU A 206 26.12 17.91 3.80
C LEU A 206 26.61 16.47 3.57
N SER A 207 27.94 16.28 3.55
CA SER A 207 28.57 14.97 3.37
C SER A 207 28.28 13.99 4.51
N ASP A 208 27.87 14.49 5.67
CA ASP A 208 27.45 13.69 6.82
C ASP A 208 25.96 13.29 6.76
N GLY A 209 25.27 13.59 5.65
CA GLY A 209 23.85 13.29 5.44
C GLY A 209 22.89 14.27 6.12
N ASN A 210 23.38 15.31 6.81
CA ASN A 210 22.53 16.31 7.44
C ASN A 210 22.09 17.40 6.45
N LEU A 211 20.95 18.04 6.73
CA LEU A 211 20.51 19.22 5.99
C LEU A 211 21.04 20.49 6.67
N GLN A 212 21.71 21.35 5.90
CA GLN A 212 22.17 22.66 6.36
C GLN A 212 21.32 23.77 5.76
N PHE A 213 20.71 24.55 6.64
CA PHE A 213 19.94 25.75 6.32
C PHE A 213 20.86 26.96 6.50
N ASN A 214 21.09 27.69 5.41
CA ASN A 214 21.90 28.91 5.38
C ASN A 214 20.97 30.11 5.14
N ALA A 215 20.73 30.91 6.18
CA ALA A 215 19.86 32.08 6.15
C ALA A 215 20.66 33.38 6.03
N ASN A 216 20.37 34.17 4.99
CA ASN A 216 20.99 35.49 4.75
C ASN A 216 20.10 36.65 5.25
N ALA A 217 19.00 36.34 5.93
CA ALA A 217 18.07 37.29 6.51
C ALA A 217 17.30 36.61 7.67
N ASP A 218 16.45 37.39 8.34
CA ASP A 218 15.55 36.87 9.37
C ASP A 218 14.53 35.87 8.84
N MET A 219 14.69 34.61 9.27
CA MET A 219 13.78 33.51 8.98
C MET A 219 13.07 33.00 10.26
N SER A 220 13.20 33.67 11.40
CA SER A 220 12.69 33.18 12.70
C SER A 220 11.17 33.00 12.75
N ALA A 221 10.43 33.67 11.85
CA ALA A 221 8.99 33.50 11.68
C ALA A 221 8.57 32.19 10.97
N TYR A 222 9.53 31.44 10.42
CA TYR A 222 9.27 30.23 9.65
C TYR A 222 9.61 28.96 10.42
N THR A 223 8.79 27.93 10.25
CA THR A 223 9.15 26.54 10.56
C THR A 223 9.46 25.80 9.26
N ALA A 224 10.28 24.76 9.34
CA ALA A 224 10.55 23.91 8.19
C ALA A 224 10.19 22.45 8.45
N THR A 225 9.81 21.77 7.38
CA THR A 225 9.64 20.32 7.34
C THR A 225 10.32 19.80 6.08
N ALA A 226 11.13 18.75 6.22
CA ALA A 226 11.84 18.15 5.10
C ALA A 226 11.27 16.77 4.77
N PHE A 227 10.85 16.57 3.53
CA PHE A 227 10.66 15.25 2.95
C PHE A 227 12.02 14.76 2.46
N VAL A 228 12.44 13.57 2.88
CA VAL A 228 13.75 13.02 2.51
C VAL A 228 13.57 11.62 1.93
N LYS A 229 14.23 11.36 0.79
CA LYS A 229 14.42 10.04 0.19
C LYS A 229 15.87 9.60 0.31
N TYR A 230 16.12 8.38 0.77
CA TYR A 230 17.48 7.88 0.98
C TYR A 230 17.55 6.35 0.93
N ILE A 231 18.76 5.84 0.82
CA ILE A 231 19.09 4.41 1.01
C ILE A 231 19.87 4.24 2.32
N LYS A 232 19.75 3.05 2.91
CA LYS A 232 20.52 2.65 4.10
C LYS A 232 21.73 1.80 3.69
N ALA A 233 22.74 1.86 4.55
CA ALA A 233 23.86 0.92 4.58
C ALA A 233 23.41 -0.53 4.77
#